data_AF-A0AAF0S3E6-F1
#
_entry.id   AF-A0AAF0S3E6-F1
#
_cell.length_a   1.000
_cell.length_b   1.000
_cell.length_c   1.000
_cell.angle_alpha   90.00
_cell.angle_beta   90.00
_cell.angle_gamma   90.00
#
_symmetry.space_group_name_H-M   'P 1'
#
loop_
_entity.id
_entity.type
_entity.pdbx_description
1 polymer ?
#
loop_
_entity_poly.entity_id
_entity_poly.type
_entity_poly.pdbx_seq_one_letter_code
_entity_poly.pdbx_strand_id
1 'polypeptide(L)'
;MTDDQQPDDNRPRSTGVTLSKRTLIVIGAVAVVVLLGLGGIIGALAMNAGKGSAPTAASPTAAAAAAAPSEEATDAPTPEEDVVSAPTPTETPTPEVLPLNTQFTVGGATMTVTGAEVLPSIPTIDGTTLAADAGQQLILVHTSYTVSGSAAVDLSCSGGDGTYIQAYDSNGNEMAPIYETSSIAGNPGCNEYLPHGSTHTWNFAYTAAAGTTPATLSVTDSNTFDTTVLAALR
;
A
#
# COMPACT_ATOMS: atom_id res chain seq x y z
N MET A 1 22.89 -27.58 -61.80
CA MET A 1 21.49 -27.22 -61.50
C MET A 1 21.27 -27.73 -60.08
N THR A 2 21.58 -26.92 -59.04
CA THR A 2 20.63 -26.01 -58.31
C THR A 2 19.43 -26.81 -57.80
N ASP A 3 19.14 -26.90 -56.52
CA ASP A 3 18.97 -25.83 -55.53
C ASP A 3 19.20 -26.32 -54.09
N ASP A 4 19.98 -25.56 -53.31
CA ASP A 4 19.96 -25.61 -51.83
C ASP A 4 19.17 -24.38 -51.34
N GLN A 5 17.94 -24.59 -50.85
CA GLN A 5 17.14 -23.56 -50.20
C GLN A 5 17.58 -23.39 -48.74
N GLN A 6 18.21 -22.25 -48.48
CA GLN A 6 18.52 -21.77 -47.14
C GLN A 6 17.29 -21.05 -46.54
N PRO A 7 16.84 -21.38 -45.32
CA PRO A 7 15.73 -20.67 -44.68
C PRO A 7 16.17 -19.29 -44.17
N ASP A 8 15.42 -18.27 -44.56
CA ASP A 8 15.58 -16.88 -44.13
C ASP A 8 15.25 -16.73 -42.63
N ASP A 9 16.29 -16.48 -41.84
CA ASP A 9 16.22 -16.20 -40.41
C ASP A 9 15.83 -14.73 -40.19
N ASN A 10 14.53 -14.46 -40.20
CA ASN A 10 13.97 -13.11 -40.13
C ASN A 10 13.79 -12.66 -38.66
N ARG A 11 14.89 -12.46 -37.93
CA ARG A 11 14.87 -11.86 -36.58
C ARG A 11 15.15 -10.35 -36.65
N PRO A 12 14.35 -9.51 -35.99
CA PRO A 12 14.64 -8.08 -35.87
C PRO A 12 15.94 -7.88 -35.08
N ARG A 13 16.91 -7.22 -35.71
CA ARG A 13 18.16 -6.79 -35.07
C ARG A 13 17.83 -5.74 -34.02
N SER A 14 17.83 -6.14 -32.75
CA SER A 14 17.88 -5.23 -31.61
C SER A 14 19.18 -4.43 -31.70
N THR A 15 19.07 -3.15 -32.04
CA THR A 15 20.16 -2.19 -31.93
C THR A 15 20.39 -1.90 -30.45
N GLY A 16 21.28 -2.67 -29.84
CA GLY A 16 21.77 -2.41 -28.50
C GLY A 16 22.52 -1.08 -28.47
N VAL A 17 22.00 -0.12 -27.70
CA VAL A 17 22.74 1.09 -27.33
C VAL A 17 23.64 0.71 -26.15
N THR A 18 24.90 0.39 -26.43
CA THR A 18 25.93 0.30 -25.40
C THR A 18 26.30 1.69 -24.92
N LEU A 19 25.73 2.14 -23.79
CA LEU A 19 26.23 3.30 -23.07
C LEU A 19 27.57 2.97 -22.40
N SER A 20 28.63 3.55 -22.94
CA SER A 20 29.99 3.48 -22.40
C SER A 20 30.07 4.18 -21.04
N LYS A 21 30.61 3.48 -20.03
CA LYS A 21 30.88 3.94 -18.65
C LYS A 21 31.90 5.10 -18.53
N ARG A 22 32.19 5.85 -19.59
CA ARG A 22 33.20 6.93 -19.62
C ARG A 22 32.65 8.33 -19.87
N THR A 23 31.33 8.52 -19.89
CA THR A 23 30.69 9.85 -19.95
C THR A 23 30.07 10.21 -18.60
N LEU A 24 30.84 10.00 -17.53
CA LEU A 24 30.56 10.47 -16.18
C LEU A 24 31.86 11.17 -15.78
N ILE A 25 31.75 12.44 -15.39
CA ILE A 25 32.81 13.44 -15.12
C ILE A 25 32.96 14.47 -16.27
N VAL A 26 32.93 15.75 -15.89
CA VAL A 26 33.06 16.99 -16.70
C VAL A 26 31.75 17.64 -17.15
N ILE A 27 30.96 18.20 -16.21
CA ILE A 27 30.58 19.63 -16.23
C ILE A 27 30.62 20.12 -14.78
N GLY A 28 31.66 20.90 -14.47
CA GLY A 28 31.82 21.59 -13.19
C GLY A 28 31.56 23.10 -13.33
N ALA A 29 31.14 23.68 -12.21
CA ALA A 29 31.54 24.99 -11.68
C ALA A 29 31.38 26.26 -12.54
N VAL A 30 30.23 26.93 -12.43
CA VAL A 30 30.00 28.40 -12.28
C VAL A 30 28.55 28.52 -11.75
N ALA A 31 28.15 29.12 -10.63
CA ALA A 31 28.48 30.40 -10.03
C ALA A 31 28.23 30.40 -8.50
N VAL A 32 29.14 31.02 -7.77
CA VAL A 32 29.02 31.43 -6.37
C VAL A 32 28.55 32.89 -6.34
N VAL A 33 27.87 33.29 -5.25
CA VAL A 33 27.59 34.68 -4.79
C VAL A 33 26.36 35.34 -5.42
N VAL A 34 25.25 35.42 -4.68
CA VAL A 34 24.39 36.59 -4.31
C VAL A 34 23.16 35.97 -3.60
N LEU A 35 22.92 35.99 -2.28
CA LEU A 35 22.49 37.11 -1.44
C LEU A 35 22.56 36.65 0.04
N LEU A 36 23.58 37.13 0.75
CA LEU A 36 23.50 37.37 2.19
C LEU A 36 23.19 38.86 2.32
N GLY A 37 22.03 39.22 2.89
CA GLY A 37 21.77 40.61 3.22
C GLY A 37 20.32 40.92 3.58
N LEU A 38 20.12 41.26 4.86
CA LEU A 38 19.04 42.10 5.41
C LEU A 38 17.70 41.38 5.52
N GLY A 39 17.21 41.02 6.71
CA GLY A 39 16.87 41.88 7.84
C GLY A 39 15.45 41.48 8.24
N GLY A 40 15.23 40.85 9.38
CA GLY A 40 14.87 41.58 10.59
C GLY A 40 13.41 42.02 10.55
N ILE A 41 12.48 41.19 11.04
CA ILE A 41 11.30 41.67 11.78
C ILE A 41 11.02 40.68 12.92
N ILE A 42 11.38 41.10 14.12
CA ILE A 42 10.78 40.68 15.38
C ILE A 42 9.34 41.18 15.32
N GLY A 43 8.38 40.27 15.21
CA GLY A 43 6.95 40.57 15.18
C GLY A 43 6.23 39.75 16.23
N ALA A 44 6.33 40.19 17.48
CA ALA A 44 5.38 39.79 18.52
C ALA A 44 4.00 40.35 18.16
N LEU A 45 3.08 39.50 17.72
CA LEU A 45 1.65 39.80 17.78
C LEU A 45 1.06 39.05 18.96
N ALA A 46 0.93 39.85 20.02
CA ALA A 46 0.13 39.58 21.18
C ALA A 46 -1.35 39.44 20.79
N MET A 47 -2.01 38.53 21.50
CA MET A 47 -3.41 38.61 21.93
C MET A 47 -4.49 38.71 20.83
N ASN A 48 -5.17 37.59 20.61
CA ASN A 48 -6.62 37.65 20.57
C ASN A 48 -7.22 36.56 21.45
N ALA A 49 -7.50 36.93 22.69
CA ALA A 49 -8.38 36.19 23.59
C ALA A 49 -9.81 36.29 23.03
N GLY A 50 -10.12 35.38 22.10
CA GLY A 50 -11.44 35.14 21.56
C GLY A 50 -12.34 34.56 22.63
N LYS A 51 -13.01 35.47 23.35
CA LYS A 51 -14.17 35.25 24.20
C LYS A 51 -15.27 34.56 23.39
N GLY A 52 -15.75 33.42 23.89
CA GLY A 52 -17.14 32.99 23.73
C GLY A 52 -17.51 32.35 22.39
N SER A 53 -17.59 31.02 22.40
CA SER A 53 -18.83 30.30 22.11
C SER A 53 -18.62 28.85 22.53
N ALA A 54 -19.16 28.48 23.69
CA ALA A 54 -19.27 27.09 24.07
C ALA A 54 -20.07 26.35 22.97
N PRO A 55 -19.64 25.16 22.52
CA PRO A 55 -20.51 24.33 21.72
C PRO A 55 -21.72 23.99 22.59
N THR A 56 -22.88 24.51 22.18
CA THR A 56 -24.19 24.11 22.67
C THR A 56 -24.26 22.60 22.68
N ALA A 57 -24.37 22.03 23.88
CA ALA A 57 -24.65 20.62 24.09
C ALA A 57 -25.94 20.27 23.33
N ALA A 58 -25.80 19.45 22.28
CA ALA A 58 -26.94 18.82 21.65
C ALA A 58 -27.58 17.91 22.71
N SER A 59 -28.85 18.18 22.99
CA SER A 59 -29.67 17.40 23.92
C SER A 59 -29.71 15.93 23.51
N PRO A 60 -29.66 14.99 24.46
CA PRO A 60 -30.01 13.60 24.15
C PRO A 60 -31.50 13.54 23.84
N THR A 61 -31.84 13.29 22.58
CA THR A 61 -33.19 12.87 22.21
C THR A 61 -33.39 11.46 22.77
N ALA A 62 -34.20 11.38 23.83
CA ALA A 62 -34.72 10.13 24.37
C ALA A 62 -35.49 9.39 23.27
N ALA A 63 -34.91 8.28 22.79
CA ALA A 63 -35.63 7.33 21.96
C ALA A 63 -36.60 6.54 22.84
N ALA A 64 -37.88 6.62 22.48
CA ALA A 64 -39.01 6.06 23.18
C ALA A 64 -38.87 4.55 23.38
N ALA A 65 -39.20 4.10 24.59
CA ALA A 65 -39.48 2.71 24.90
C ALA A 65 -40.69 2.26 24.06
N ALA A 66 -40.45 1.40 23.08
CA ALA A 66 -41.50 0.63 22.43
C ALA A 66 -41.95 -0.47 23.39
N ALA A 67 -43.22 -0.44 23.77
CA ALA A 67 -43.86 -1.48 24.56
C ALA A 67 -43.82 -2.81 23.81
N ALA A 68 -43.29 -3.84 24.46
CA ALA A 68 -43.35 -5.21 23.98
C ALA A 68 -44.78 -5.74 24.10
N PRO A 69 -45.36 -6.39 23.07
CA PRO A 69 -46.57 -7.17 23.22
C PRO A 69 -46.26 -8.45 24.02
N SER A 70 -47.06 -8.68 25.06
CA SER A 70 -47.08 -9.92 25.83
C SER A 70 -47.85 -10.96 25.02
N GLU A 71 -47.15 -11.92 24.42
CA GLU A 71 -47.76 -13.10 23.78
C GLU A 71 -48.12 -14.14 24.83
N GLU A 72 -49.36 -14.64 24.77
CA GLU A 72 -49.86 -15.76 25.56
C GLU A 72 -49.17 -17.06 25.13
N ALA A 73 -48.66 -17.80 26.12
CA ALA A 73 -48.13 -19.14 25.94
C ALA A 73 -49.26 -20.11 25.56
N THR A 74 -49.24 -20.57 24.31
CA THR A 74 -50.01 -21.74 23.86
C THR A 74 -49.11 -22.96 23.99
N ASP A 75 -49.47 -23.88 24.88
CA ASP A 75 -48.86 -25.22 24.99
C ASP A 75 -49.11 -26.00 23.71
N ALA A 76 -48.14 -25.97 22.79
CA ALA A 76 -48.09 -26.84 21.63
C ALA A 76 -47.32 -28.12 21.96
N PRO A 77 -47.78 -29.30 21.49
CA PRO A 77 -47.13 -30.58 21.78
C PRO A 77 -45.72 -30.63 21.19
N THR A 78 -44.74 -30.96 22.04
CA THR A 78 -43.33 -31.18 21.68
C THR A 78 -43.22 -32.26 20.60
N PRO A 79 -42.76 -31.91 19.37
CA PRO A 79 -42.39 -32.91 18.38
C PRO A 79 -41.14 -33.65 18.87
N GLU A 80 -41.12 -34.98 18.75
CA GLU A 80 -39.89 -35.75 18.90
C GLU A 80 -38.92 -35.30 17.79
N GLU A 81 -37.94 -34.47 18.14
CA GLU A 81 -36.89 -34.01 17.24
C GLU A 81 -36.00 -35.20 16.85
N ASP A 82 -36.15 -35.60 15.59
CA ASP A 82 -35.20 -36.44 14.88
C ASP A 82 -33.84 -35.72 14.93
N VAL A 83 -32.91 -36.25 15.72
CA VAL A 83 -31.57 -35.68 15.92
C VAL A 83 -30.78 -35.77 14.63
N VAL A 84 -30.98 -34.78 13.76
CA VAL A 84 -30.13 -34.53 12.59
C VAL A 84 -28.72 -34.28 13.12
N SER A 85 -27.84 -35.27 12.93
CA SER A 85 -26.43 -35.16 13.26
C SER A 85 -25.87 -33.84 12.75
N ALA A 86 -25.38 -33.00 13.67
CA ALA A 86 -24.78 -31.72 13.33
C ALA A 86 -23.68 -31.95 12.27
N PRO A 87 -23.62 -31.12 11.21
CA PRO A 87 -22.60 -31.27 10.19
C PRO A 87 -21.22 -31.18 10.84
N THR A 88 -20.33 -32.12 10.52
CA THR A 88 -18.92 -32.03 10.91
C THR A 88 -18.36 -30.71 10.41
N PRO A 89 -17.75 -29.86 11.27
CA PRO A 89 -17.16 -28.61 10.81
C PRO A 89 -16.11 -28.93 9.75
N THR A 90 -16.28 -28.33 8.58
CA THR A 90 -15.24 -28.37 7.54
C THR A 90 -14.16 -27.39 7.97
N GLU A 91 -12.93 -27.89 8.19
CA GLU A 91 -11.80 -27.03 8.51
C GLU A 91 -11.58 -26.04 7.36
N THR A 92 -11.60 -24.74 7.69
CA THR A 92 -11.25 -23.70 6.71
C THR A 92 -9.74 -23.77 6.48
N PRO A 93 -9.28 -23.90 5.22
CA PRO A 93 -7.85 -23.98 4.96
C PRO A 93 -7.15 -22.71 5.44
N THR A 94 -6.05 -22.87 6.18
CA THR A 94 -5.17 -21.76 6.54
C THR A 94 -4.55 -21.19 5.27
N PRO A 95 -4.63 -19.87 5.02
CA PRO A 95 -4.03 -19.26 3.84
C PRO A 95 -2.50 -19.42 3.86
N GLU A 96 -1.93 -19.78 2.71
CA GLU A 96 -0.48 -19.94 2.53
C GLU A 96 0.20 -18.57 2.48
N VAL A 97 1.31 -18.42 3.21
CA VAL A 97 2.14 -17.21 3.19
C VAL A 97 3.35 -17.46 2.28
N LEU A 98 3.43 -16.73 1.18
CA LEU A 98 4.53 -16.83 0.22
C LEU A 98 5.83 -16.29 0.83
N PRO A 99 6.97 -16.98 0.64
CA PRO A 99 8.25 -16.48 1.14
C PRO A 99 8.71 -15.24 0.37
N LEU A 100 9.62 -14.46 0.98
CA LEU A 100 10.26 -13.31 0.34
C LEU A 100 10.85 -13.69 -1.03
N ASN A 101 10.85 -12.71 -1.95
CA ASN A 101 11.32 -12.85 -3.32
C ASN A 101 10.52 -13.84 -4.18
N THR A 102 9.33 -14.27 -3.72
CA THR A 102 8.37 -15.01 -4.53
C THR A 102 7.52 -14.05 -5.34
N GLN A 103 7.43 -14.30 -6.64
CA GLN A 103 6.55 -13.55 -7.52
C GLN A 103 5.12 -14.07 -7.43
N PHE A 104 4.15 -13.17 -7.40
CA PHE A 104 2.73 -13.49 -7.42
C PHE A 104 1.96 -12.49 -8.28
N THR A 105 0.76 -12.86 -8.73
CA THR A 105 -0.10 -12.01 -9.56
C THR A 105 -1.46 -11.84 -8.91
N VAL A 106 -1.89 -10.60 -8.72
CA VAL A 106 -3.19 -10.22 -8.15
C VAL A 106 -3.68 -8.95 -8.84
N GLY A 107 -4.96 -8.88 -9.21
CA GLY A 107 -5.56 -7.67 -9.76
C GLY A 107 -4.95 -7.15 -11.08
N GLY A 108 -4.24 -7.99 -11.85
CA GLY A 108 -3.51 -7.54 -13.05
C GLY A 108 -2.15 -6.89 -12.75
N ALA A 109 -1.68 -7.00 -11.51
CA ALA A 109 -0.33 -6.67 -11.10
C ALA A 109 0.47 -7.94 -10.81
N THR A 110 1.70 -7.99 -11.29
CA THR A 110 2.68 -9.01 -10.86
C THR A 110 3.63 -8.35 -9.88
N MET A 111 3.65 -8.84 -8.64
CA MET A 111 4.40 -8.25 -7.54
C MET A 111 5.44 -9.21 -6.98
N THR A 112 6.48 -8.66 -6.36
CA THR A 112 7.46 -9.41 -5.58
C THR A 112 7.82 -8.58 -4.37
N VAL A 113 7.57 -9.12 -3.17
CA VAL A 113 8.01 -8.51 -1.92
C VAL A 113 9.45 -8.94 -1.65
N THR A 114 10.36 -7.97 -1.54
CA THR A 114 11.79 -8.25 -1.36
C THR A 114 12.23 -8.11 0.11
N GLY A 115 11.47 -7.38 0.93
CA GLY A 115 11.69 -7.27 2.36
C GLY A 115 10.93 -6.10 2.99
N ALA A 116 11.10 -5.90 4.29
CA ALA A 116 10.64 -4.73 5.00
C ALA A 116 11.71 -4.20 5.96
N GLU A 117 11.77 -2.88 6.12
CA GLU A 117 12.68 -2.18 7.03
C GLU A 117 11.90 -1.40 8.10
N VAL A 118 12.39 -1.42 9.34
CA VAL A 118 11.89 -0.55 10.41
C VAL A 118 12.77 0.70 10.45
N LEU A 119 12.18 1.87 10.21
CA LEU A 119 12.90 3.12 10.06
C LEU A 119 12.34 4.20 11.02
N PRO A 120 13.20 5.09 11.55
CA PRO A 120 12.73 6.25 12.32
C PRO A 120 12.12 7.33 11.42
N SER A 121 12.53 7.38 10.15
CA SER A 121 12.06 8.33 9.14
C SER A 121 12.25 7.76 7.74
N ILE A 122 11.38 8.13 6.79
CA ILE A 122 11.50 7.75 5.37
C ILE A 122 11.75 9.04 4.55
N PRO A 123 12.83 9.11 3.77
CA PRO A 123 13.09 10.27 2.90
C PRO A 123 12.06 10.33 1.77
N THR A 124 11.62 11.54 1.45
CA THR A 124 10.72 11.81 0.33
C THR A 124 11.45 12.42 -0.86
N ILE A 125 10.84 12.33 -2.04
CA ILE A 125 11.40 12.85 -3.30
C ILE A 125 11.59 14.37 -3.31
N ASP A 126 10.85 15.12 -2.49
CA ASP A 126 10.97 16.58 -2.36
C ASP A 126 12.06 17.00 -1.37
N GLY A 127 12.78 16.04 -0.79
CA GLY A 127 13.86 16.26 0.18
C GLY A 127 13.36 16.45 1.61
N THR A 128 12.06 16.31 1.87
CA THR A 128 11.52 16.22 3.23
C THR A 128 11.64 14.79 3.77
N THR A 129 11.04 14.53 4.92
CA THR A 129 11.00 13.21 5.54
C THR A 129 9.64 12.95 6.15
N LEU A 130 9.11 11.75 5.90
CA LEU A 130 8.06 11.17 6.74
C LEU A 130 8.69 10.77 8.07
N ALA A 131 8.11 11.19 9.19
CA ALA A 131 8.58 10.86 10.53
C ALA A 131 7.47 10.15 11.30
N ALA A 132 7.84 9.17 12.14
CA ALA A 132 6.90 8.56 13.07
C ALA A 132 6.56 9.52 14.21
N ASP A 133 5.31 9.47 14.68
CA ASP A 133 4.91 10.15 15.91
C ASP A 133 5.56 9.50 17.15
N ALA A 134 5.49 10.20 18.29
CA ALA A 134 5.99 9.66 19.55
C ALA A 134 5.29 8.33 19.91
N GLY A 135 6.09 7.28 20.13
CA GLY A 135 5.59 5.93 20.43
C GLY A 135 5.26 5.09 19.18
N GLN A 136 5.51 5.61 17.98
CA GLN A 136 5.37 4.89 16.72
C GLN A 136 6.72 4.63 16.06
N GLN A 137 6.70 3.82 15.01
CA GLN A 137 7.80 3.59 14.09
C GLN A 137 7.25 3.49 12.65
N LEU A 138 8.13 3.72 11.65
CA LEU A 138 7.77 3.51 10.26
C LEU A 138 8.23 2.14 9.79
N ILE A 139 7.41 1.49 8.99
CA ILE A 139 7.75 0.26 8.26
C ILE A 139 7.75 0.58 6.78
N LEU A 140 8.88 0.39 6.11
CA LEU A 140 8.99 0.50 4.65
C LEU A 140 9.04 -0.91 4.05
N VAL A 141 8.01 -1.28 3.31
CA VAL A 141 7.93 -2.55 2.57
C VAL A 141 8.45 -2.35 1.16
N HIS A 142 9.47 -3.11 0.79
CA HIS A 142 10.08 -3.07 -0.53
C HIS A 142 9.41 -4.04 -1.49
N THR A 143 8.97 -3.52 -2.64
CA THR A 143 8.38 -4.37 -3.68
C THR A 143 8.84 -4.00 -5.08
N SER A 144 8.88 -5.01 -5.95
CA SER A 144 8.90 -4.84 -7.40
C SER A 144 7.49 -5.04 -7.93
N TYR A 145 7.05 -4.17 -8.84
CA TYR A 145 5.73 -4.15 -9.44
C TYR A 145 5.84 -4.18 -10.96
N THR A 146 5.18 -5.14 -11.60
CA THR A 146 5.07 -5.25 -13.06
C THR A 146 3.61 -5.16 -13.46
N VAL A 147 3.31 -4.27 -14.41
CA VAL A 147 1.96 -4.18 -15.01
C VAL A 147 1.74 -5.41 -15.90
N SER A 148 0.89 -6.35 -15.46
CA SER A 148 0.59 -7.59 -16.19
C SER A 148 -0.82 -7.65 -16.79
N GLY A 149 -1.69 -6.70 -16.44
CA GLY A 149 -2.99 -6.50 -17.06
C GLY A 149 -2.89 -5.95 -18.50
N SER A 150 -3.96 -6.11 -19.29
CA SER A 150 -3.95 -5.71 -20.71
C SER A 150 -3.95 -4.19 -20.95
N ALA A 151 -4.26 -3.39 -19.93
CA ALA A 151 -4.26 -1.93 -19.98
C ALA A 151 -3.05 -1.36 -19.25
N ALA A 152 -2.65 -0.15 -19.63
CA ALA A 152 -1.73 0.62 -18.83
C ALA A 152 -2.41 1.09 -17.55
N VAL A 153 -1.62 1.18 -16.48
CA VAL A 153 -2.12 1.49 -15.15
C VAL A 153 -1.71 2.91 -14.79
N ASP A 154 -2.67 3.66 -14.26
CA ASP A 154 -2.40 4.87 -13.50
C ASP A 154 -2.28 4.48 -12.03
N LEU A 155 -1.07 4.58 -11.46
CA LEU A 155 -0.89 4.44 -10.01
C LEU A 155 -1.32 5.75 -9.35
N SER A 156 -2.62 5.98 -9.31
CA SER A 156 -3.19 7.21 -8.76
C SER A 156 -3.01 7.23 -7.25
N CYS A 157 -1.88 7.79 -6.78
CA CYS A 157 -1.53 8.20 -5.42
C CYS A 157 -1.75 7.19 -4.25
N SER A 158 -2.45 6.06 -4.41
CA SER A 158 -2.99 5.28 -3.28
C SER A 158 -3.28 3.80 -3.55
N GLY A 159 -2.98 3.26 -4.75
CA GLY A 159 -3.17 1.84 -5.03
C GLY A 159 -2.99 1.52 -6.50
N GLY A 160 -2.58 0.29 -6.81
CA GLY A 160 -2.42 -0.17 -8.20
C GLY A 160 -3.77 -0.51 -8.77
N ASP A 161 -3.90 -0.53 -10.10
CA ASP A 161 -5.13 -1.01 -10.76
C ASP A 161 -5.58 -2.30 -10.09
N GLY A 162 -6.74 -2.29 -9.46
CA GLY A 162 -7.32 -3.49 -8.90
C GLY A 162 -6.61 -4.12 -7.70
N THR A 163 -5.77 -3.41 -6.94
CA THR A 163 -5.14 -3.98 -5.74
C THR A 163 -5.49 -3.23 -4.46
N TYR A 164 -5.88 -3.99 -3.44
CA TYR A 164 -6.02 -3.52 -2.06
C TYR A 164 -4.91 -4.14 -1.21
N ILE A 165 -4.09 -3.30 -0.58
CA ILE A 165 -2.85 -3.71 0.07
C ILE A 165 -2.93 -3.36 1.55
N GLN A 166 -2.67 -4.36 2.40
CA GLN A 166 -2.60 -4.22 3.85
C GLN A 166 -1.34 -4.89 4.37
N ALA A 167 -0.80 -4.42 5.49
CA ALA A 167 0.32 -5.07 6.15
C ALA A 167 -0.03 -5.35 7.61
N TYR A 168 0.45 -6.49 8.10
CA TYR A 168 0.18 -6.98 9.44
C TYR A 168 1.47 -7.27 10.20
N ASP A 169 1.41 -7.08 11.51
CA ASP A 169 2.49 -7.43 12.42
C ASP A 169 2.48 -8.91 12.82
N SER A 170 3.50 -9.32 13.59
CA SER A 170 3.64 -10.69 14.09
C SER A 170 2.54 -11.17 15.03
N ASN A 171 1.72 -10.26 15.54
CA ASN A 171 0.56 -10.56 16.39
C ASN A 171 -0.74 -10.57 15.58
N GLY A 172 -0.69 -10.31 14.27
CA GLY A 172 -1.86 -10.23 13.40
C GLY A 172 -2.58 -8.88 13.44
N ASN A 173 -1.99 -7.84 14.03
CA ASN A 173 -2.58 -6.49 13.98
C ASN A 173 -2.27 -5.82 12.64
N GLU A 174 -3.26 -5.18 12.05
CA GLU A 174 -3.07 -4.35 10.86
C GLU A 174 -2.25 -3.08 11.21
N MET A 175 -1.25 -2.79 10.40
CA MET A 175 -0.44 -1.57 10.47
C MET A 175 -1.10 -0.47 9.63
N ALA A 176 -1.07 0.78 10.11
CA ALA A 176 -1.78 1.85 9.44
C ALA A 176 -1.01 2.33 8.19
N PRO A 177 -1.61 2.31 6.99
CA PRO A 177 -0.91 2.70 5.76
C PRO A 177 -0.64 4.21 5.72
N ILE A 178 0.49 4.59 5.11
CA ILE A 178 0.79 5.97 4.73
C ILE A 178 0.41 6.11 3.25
N TYR A 179 -0.54 6.98 2.95
CA TYR A 179 -1.12 7.10 1.61
C TYR A 179 -0.22 7.89 0.65
N GLU A 180 0.73 8.68 1.13
CA GLU A 180 1.67 9.47 0.34
C GLU A 180 2.77 8.59 -0.34
N THR A 181 2.40 7.42 -0.85
CA THR A 181 3.33 6.43 -1.42
C THR A 181 4.15 7.01 -2.57
N SER A 182 3.59 7.88 -3.42
CA SER A 182 4.32 8.54 -4.51
C SER A 182 5.40 9.51 -4.03
N SER A 183 5.38 9.91 -2.75
CA SER A 183 6.42 10.76 -2.17
C SER A 183 7.65 9.95 -1.77
N ILE A 184 7.55 8.63 -1.61
CA ILE A 184 8.65 7.76 -1.18
C ILE A 184 9.70 7.68 -2.28
N ALA A 185 10.97 7.88 -1.92
CA ALA A 185 12.07 7.80 -2.89
C ALA A 185 12.10 6.46 -3.64
N GLY A 186 12.16 6.51 -4.97
CA GLY A 186 12.20 5.35 -5.86
C GLY A 186 10.82 4.87 -6.35
N ASN A 187 9.73 5.37 -5.76
CA ASN A 187 8.39 5.10 -6.27
C ASN A 187 8.09 5.98 -7.51
N PRO A 188 7.21 5.51 -8.41
CA PRO A 188 6.65 6.34 -9.47
C PRO A 188 5.94 7.56 -8.91
N GLY A 189 5.97 8.65 -9.67
CA GLY A 189 5.19 9.84 -9.36
C GLY A 189 3.69 9.55 -9.43
N CYS A 190 2.89 10.34 -8.72
CA CYS A 190 1.44 10.22 -8.83
C CYS A 190 0.98 10.65 -10.25
N ASN A 191 0.05 9.90 -10.82
CA ASN A 191 -0.39 10.01 -12.22
C ASN A 191 0.71 9.69 -13.25
N GLU A 192 1.77 9.00 -12.83
CA GLU A 192 2.75 8.48 -13.77
C GLU A 192 2.16 7.29 -14.53
N TYR A 193 2.17 7.40 -15.87
CA TYR A 193 1.68 6.36 -16.75
C TYR A 193 2.67 5.19 -16.79
N LEU A 194 2.24 4.00 -16.35
CA LEU A 194 3.07 2.81 -16.40
C LEU A 194 2.67 1.92 -17.59
N PRO A 195 3.53 1.77 -18.62
CA PRO A 195 3.22 0.91 -19.76
C PRO A 195 3.05 -0.56 -19.37
N HIS A 196 2.19 -1.28 -20.08
CA HIS A 196 2.07 -2.72 -19.94
C HIS A 196 3.43 -3.43 -20.10
N GLY A 197 3.71 -4.40 -19.23
CA GLY A 197 4.95 -5.17 -19.20
C GLY A 197 6.14 -4.42 -18.60
N SER A 198 5.99 -3.16 -18.18
CA SER A 198 7.05 -2.42 -17.49
C SER A 198 7.13 -2.82 -16.02
N THR A 199 8.35 -2.88 -15.50
CA THR A 199 8.65 -3.19 -14.09
C THR A 199 9.19 -1.96 -13.40
N HIS A 200 8.64 -1.67 -12.23
CA HIS A 200 8.97 -0.52 -11.40
C HIS A 200 9.21 -0.95 -9.95
N THR A 201 9.92 -0.12 -9.21
CA THR A 201 9.93 -0.25 -7.74
C THR A 201 8.66 0.39 -7.22
N TRP A 202 7.93 -0.26 -6.33
CA TRP A 202 6.79 0.38 -5.65
C TRP A 202 6.74 -0.02 -4.19
N ASN A 203 7.29 0.84 -3.34
CA ASN A 203 7.39 0.61 -1.92
C ASN A 203 6.16 1.14 -1.19
N PHE A 204 5.77 0.48 -0.10
CA PHE A 204 4.63 0.88 0.73
C PHE A 204 5.15 1.23 2.13
N ALA A 205 4.64 2.31 2.70
CA ALA A 205 4.99 2.72 4.05
C ALA A 205 3.80 2.55 4.99
N TYR A 206 4.09 2.15 6.22
CA TYR A 206 3.12 1.96 7.28
C TYR A 206 3.62 2.58 8.58
N THR A 207 2.69 2.99 9.44
CA THR A 207 2.97 3.30 10.84
C THR A 207 2.54 2.13 11.73
N ALA A 208 3.35 1.87 12.74
CA ALA A 208 3.07 0.87 13.75
C ALA A 208 3.54 1.34 15.13
N ALA A 209 3.10 0.69 16.20
CA ALA A 209 3.63 0.95 17.54
C ALA A 209 5.13 0.65 17.60
N ALA A 210 5.88 1.40 18.42
CA ALA A 210 7.30 1.14 18.60
C ALA A 210 7.55 -0.28 19.12
N GLY A 211 8.48 -1.00 18.48
CA GLY A 211 8.80 -2.40 18.79
C GLY A 211 7.93 -3.43 18.05
N THR A 212 6.94 -2.99 17.28
CA THR A 212 6.18 -3.87 16.39
C THR A 212 7.12 -4.56 15.39
N THR A 213 6.88 -5.83 15.07
CA THR A 213 7.66 -6.52 14.04
C THR A 213 6.77 -6.86 12.85
N PRO A 214 7.10 -6.39 11.63
CA PRO A 214 6.30 -6.69 10.44
C PRO A 214 6.32 -8.21 10.15
N ALA A 215 5.21 -8.76 9.68
CA ALA A 215 5.09 -10.19 9.41
C ALA A 215 4.60 -10.48 7.99
N THR A 216 3.46 -9.93 7.60
CA THR A 216 2.81 -10.28 6.33
C THR A 216 2.27 -9.07 5.59
N LEU A 217 2.41 -9.07 4.27
CA LEU A 217 1.68 -8.20 3.35
C LEU A 217 0.52 -8.99 2.75
N SER A 218 -0.69 -8.46 2.83
CA SER A 218 -1.87 -8.98 2.14
C SER A 218 -2.13 -8.13 0.90
N VAL A 219 -2.24 -8.77 -0.26
CA VAL A 219 -2.60 -8.13 -1.52
C VAL A 219 -3.87 -8.80 -2.04
N THR A 220 -4.94 -8.03 -2.13
CA THR A 220 -6.26 -8.51 -2.55
C THR A 220 -6.65 -7.86 -3.87
N ASP A 221 -7.24 -8.63 -4.79
CA ASP A 221 -7.84 -8.06 -5.99
C ASP A 221 -9.05 -7.21 -5.59
N SER A 222 -8.96 -5.89 -5.72
CA SER A 222 -10.01 -4.97 -5.29
C SER A 222 -11.18 -4.89 -6.27
N ASN A 223 -11.08 -5.52 -7.45
CA ASN A 223 -12.21 -5.61 -8.37
C ASN A 223 -13.18 -6.72 -7.98
N THR A 224 -12.63 -7.83 -7.46
CA THR A 224 -13.40 -9.06 -7.19
C THR A 224 -13.48 -9.41 -5.71
N PHE A 225 -12.45 -9.07 -4.93
CA PHE A 225 -12.23 -9.49 -3.55
C PHE A 225 -12.15 -11.03 -3.36
N ASP A 226 -12.07 -11.78 -4.46
CA ASP A 226 -12.04 -13.25 -4.44
C ASP A 226 -10.62 -13.82 -4.34
N THR A 227 -9.61 -13.01 -4.65
CA THR A 227 -8.21 -13.42 -4.63
C THR A 227 -7.41 -12.57 -3.65
N THR A 228 -6.86 -13.22 -2.63
CA THR A 228 -5.92 -12.62 -1.67
C THR A 228 -4.64 -13.44 -1.64
N VAL A 229 -3.51 -12.77 -1.78
CA VAL A 229 -2.18 -13.36 -1.60
C VAL A 229 -1.56 -12.79 -0.32
N LEU A 230 -1.00 -13.67 0.50
CA LEU A 230 -0.18 -13.29 1.64
C LEU A 230 1.29 -13.49 1.30
N ALA A 231 2.12 -12.48 1.54
CA ALA A 231 3.57 -12.52 1.35
C ALA A 231 4.28 -12.19 2.66
N ALA A 232 5.36 -12.90 2.95
CA ALA A 232 6.22 -12.64 4.10
C ALA A 232 6.90 -11.27 3.97
N LEU A 233 7.12 -10.59 5.10
CA LEU A 233 7.89 -9.35 5.19
C LEU A 233 9.31 -9.56 5.75
N ARG A 234 9.61 -10.77 6.26
CA ARG A 234 10.88 -11.16 6.87
C ARG A 234 11.09 -12.68 6.83
#